data_AF-A0A8X6UF64-F1
#
_entry.id   AF-A0A8X6UF64-F1
#
_cell.length_a   1.000
_cell.length_b   1.000
_cell.length_c   1.000
_cell.angle_alpha   90.00
_cell.angle_beta   90.00
_cell.angle_gamma   90.00
#
_symmetry.space_group_name_H-M   'P 1'
#
loop_
_entity.id
_entity.type
_entity.pdbx_description
1 polymer ?
#
loop_
_entity_poly.entity_id
_entity_poly.type
_entity_poly.pdbx_seq_one_letter_code
_entity_poly.pdbx_strand_id
1 'polypeptide(L)'
;MLFQQQLKCEKFHSYINFVETTVLPVKVEIGFQAETVARWIAERTDIQIRVFRPPNYSGTIALVILFALIAALLYMRRNNLDFMYNKTSWGLAAMCIVFAMTSGQMWNHIRGPPFMHRSSRGSVGYIHGSSGGQFIVETYIVIVLNVAIVIGMILLHEAAASRGDSKKRKIMAIIGLAVVAIFFSLLLSVFRMKAQGYPYSFLFK
;
A
#
# COMPACT_ATOMS: atom_id res chain seq x y z
N MET A 1 12.23 -36.56 -3.56
CA MET A 1 13.26 -37.15 -4.45
C MET A 1 13.30 -36.48 -5.83
N LEU A 2 12.15 -36.22 -6.49
CA LEU A 2 12.08 -35.58 -7.81
C LEU A 2 12.72 -34.17 -7.92
N PHE A 3 12.66 -33.35 -6.86
CA PHE A 3 13.21 -31.98 -6.87
C PHE A 3 14.75 -31.93 -6.88
N GLN A 4 15.42 -32.89 -6.23
CA GLN A 4 16.88 -32.99 -6.24
C GLN A 4 17.41 -33.44 -7.61
N GLN A 5 16.61 -34.19 -8.36
CA GLN A 5 16.99 -34.71 -9.67
C GLN A 5 16.85 -33.63 -10.76
N GLN A 6 15.86 -32.74 -10.65
CA GLN A 6 15.70 -31.55 -11.50
C GLN A 6 16.89 -30.58 -11.34
N LEU A 7 17.28 -30.26 -10.10
CA LEU A 7 18.46 -29.42 -9.80
C LEU A 7 19.78 -29.97 -10.36
N LYS A 8 19.92 -31.30 -10.40
CA LYS A 8 21.12 -31.97 -10.92
C LYS A 8 21.18 -31.93 -12.45
N CYS A 9 20.04 -32.12 -13.13
CA CYS A 9 19.94 -31.96 -14.59
C CYS A 9 20.15 -30.51 -15.03
N GLU A 10 19.59 -29.52 -14.31
CA GLU A 10 19.75 -28.10 -14.64
C GLU A 10 21.21 -27.65 -14.52
N LYS A 11 21.90 -28.09 -13.46
CA LYS A 11 23.35 -27.87 -13.29
C LYS A 11 24.17 -28.53 -14.41
N PHE A 12 23.82 -29.74 -14.81
CA PHE A 12 24.57 -30.47 -15.84
C PHE A 12 24.39 -29.85 -17.23
N HIS A 13 23.19 -29.39 -17.56
CA HIS A 13 22.92 -28.68 -18.82
C HIS A 13 23.59 -27.30 -18.88
N SER A 14 23.75 -26.64 -17.73
CA SER A 14 24.49 -25.38 -17.64
C SER A 14 26.02 -25.56 -17.78
N TYR A 15 26.58 -26.70 -17.37
CA TYR A 15 28.00 -27.03 -17.54
C TYR A 15 28.38 -27.37 -18.99
N ILE A 16 27.49 -28.02 -19.74
CA ILE A 16 27.74 -28.38 -21.15
C ILE A 16 27.75 -27.12 -22.04
N ASN A 17 26.89 -26.13 -21.77
CA ASN A 17 26.87 -24.85 -22.51
C ASN A 17 28.08 -23.93 -22.19
N PHE A 18 28.84 -24.21 -21.13
CA PHE A 18 30.01 -23.41 -20.72
C PHE A 18 31.19 -23.53 -21.68
N VAL A 19 31.27 -24.62 -22.46
CA VAL A 19 32.39 -24.88 -23.38
C VAL A 19 32.25 -24.11 -24.70
N GLU A 20 31.06 -23.62 -25.05
CA GLU A 20 30.76 -23.16 -26.41
C GLU A 20 30.30 -21.69 -26.52
N THR A 21 30.18 -20.95 -25.41
CA THR A 21 29.72 -19.55 -25.46
C THR A 21 30.49 -18.62 -24.53
N THR A 22 30.87 -17.44 -25.05
CA THR A 22 31.45 -16.29 -24.33
C THR A 22 30.44 -15.60 -23.39
N VAL A 23 29.56 -16.37 -22.75
CA VAL A 23 28.49 -15.87 -21.87
C VAL A 23 28.66 -16.48 -20.49
N LEU A 24 28.88 -15.63 -19.48
CA LEU A 24 29.02 -16.08 -18.10
C LEU A 24 27.65 -16.05 -17.41
N PRO A 25 27.11 -17.19 -16.94
CA PRO A 25 25.90 -17.21 -16.15
C PRO A 25 26.20 -16.75 -14.72
N VAL A 26 25.60 -15.63 -14.29
CA VAL A 26 25.75 -15.12 -12.92
C VAL A 26 24.42 -15.23 -12.20
N LYS A 27 24.41 -15.97 -11.09
CA LYS A 27 23.26 -16.07 -10.19
C LYS A 27 23.34 -14.94 -9.17
N VAL A 28 22.35 -14.05 -9.19
CA VAL A 28 22.25 -12.97 -8.21
C VAL A 28 21.14 -13.29 -7.24
N GLU A 29 21.49 -13.45 -5.97
CA GLU A 29 20.54 -13.80 -4.91
C GLU A 29 19.96 -12.54 -4.23
N ILE A 30 20.68 -11.42 -4.21
CA ILE A 30 20.26 -10.19 -3.51
C ILE A 30 20.77 -8.96 -4.26
N GLY A 31 19.87 -8.14 -4.82
CA GLY A 31 20.21 -6.83 -5.41
C GLY A 31 19.30 -6.42 -6.57
N PHE A 32 18.76 -5.20 -6.53
CA PHE A 32 17.86 -4.67 -7.56
C PHE A 32 18.59 -4.22 -8.85
N GLN A 33 19.92 -4.08 -8.81
CA GLN A 33 20.74 -3.46 -9.87
C GLN A 33 21.68 -4.42 -10.60
N ALA A 34 21.49 -5.74 -10.44
CA ALA A 34 22.36 -6.72 -11.09
C ALA A 34 22.38 -6.63 -12.62
N GLU A 35 21.25 -6.28 -13.24
CA GLU A 35 21.13 -6.07 -14.68
C GLU A 35 21.79 -4.78 -15.14
N THR A 36 21.90 -3.78 -14.25
CA THR A 36 22.60 -2.52 -14.52
C THR A 36 24.11 -2.75 -14.49
N VAL A 37 24.61 -3.50 -13.50
CA VAL A 37 26.02 -3.88 -13.41
C VAL A 37 26.40 -4.84 -14.55
N ALA A 38 25.55 -5.84 -14.86
CA ALA A 38 25.78 -6.75 -15.97
C ALA A 38 25.84 -6.02 -17.33
N ARG A 39 24.97 -5.03 -17.56
CA ARG A 39 25.04 -4.16 -18.74
C ARG A 39 26.27 -3.26 -18.74
N TRP A 40 26.63 -2.67 -17.61
CA TRP A 40 27.84 -1.86 -17.49
C TRP A 40 29.10 -2.66 -17.85
N ILE A 41 29.21 -3.90 -17.35
CA ILE A 41 30.32 -4.80 -17.66
C ILE A 41 30.29 -5.18 -19.15
N ALA A 42 29.13 -5.57 -19.68
CA ALA A 42 28.98 -5.94 -21.09
C ALA A 42 29.40 -4.83 -22.05
N GLU A 43 29.09 -3.56 -21.73
CA GLU A 43 29.51 -2.39 -22.52
C GLU A 43 31.03 -2.13 -22.50
N ARG A 44 31.77 -2.60 -21.49
CA ARG A 44 33.23 -2.37 -21.37
C ARG A 44 34.07 -3.57 -21.77
N THR A 45 33.52 -4.78 -21.69
CA THR A 45 34.28 -6.01 -21.92
C THR A 45 33.71 -6.89 -23.04
N ASP A 46 32.64 -6.47 -23.73
CA ASP A 46 31.91 -7.25 -24.77
C ASP A 46 31.41 -8.64 -24.32
N ILE A 47 31.45 -8.91 -23.01
CA ILE A 47 31.00 -10.17 -22.42
C ILE A 47 29.54 -10.02 -22.00
N GLN A 48 28.64 -10.76 -22.65
CA GLN A 48 27.21 -10.74 -22.36
C GLN A 48 26.89 -11.62 -21.14
N ILE A 49 26.57 -11.00 -20.01
CA ILE A 49 26.21 -11.68 -18.76
C ILE A 49 24.70 -11.86 -18.69
N ARG A 50 24.22 -13.11 -18.62
CA ARG A 50 22.80 -13.42 -18.39
C ARG A 50 22.53 -13.54 -16.89
N VAL A 51 21.69 -12.64 -16.36
CA VAL A 51 21.30 -12.62 -14.95
C VAL A 51 20.05 -13.47 -14.74
N PHE A 52 20.17 -14.53 -13.95
CA PHE A 52 19.03 -15.36 -13.54
C PHE A 52 18.62 -14.98 -12.11
N ARG A 53 17.38 -14.51 -11.94
CA ARG A 53 16.78 -14.28 -10.62
C ARG A 53 16.02 -15.54 -10.20
N PRO A 54 16.40 -16.23 -9.10
CA PRO A 54 15.62 -17.35 -8.61
C PRO A 54 14.20 -16.89 -8.22
N PRO A 55 13.15 -17.70 -8.48
CA PRO A 55 11.78 -17.34 -8.11
C PRO A 55 11.66 -17.11 -6.60
N ASN A 56 11.12 -15.94 -6.22
CA ASN A 56 10.92 -15.56 -4.83
C ASN A 56 9.72 -16.30 -4.22
N TYR A 57 9.94 -17.50 -3.70
CA TYR A 57 8.89 -18.30 -3.04
C TYR A 57 8.43 -17.72 -1.70
N SER A 58 9.14 -16.74 -1.12
CA SER A 58 8.75 -16.09 0.14
C SER A 58 7.35 -15.49 0.08
N GLY A 59 6.96 -14.91 -1.07
CA GLY A 59 5.62 -14.37 -1.27
C GLY A 59 4.56 -15.48 -1.27
N THR A 60 4.80 -16.57 -1.99
CA THR A 60 3.89 -17.71 -2.07
C THR A 60 3.74 -18.42 -0.71
N ILE A 61 4.83 -18.61 0.02
CA ILE A 61 4.80 -19.24 1.35
C ILE A 61 4.04 -18.37 2.36
N ALA A 62 4.26 -17.05 2.34
CA ALA A 62 3.50 -16.11 3.18
C ALA A 62 1.99 -16.16 2.86
N LEU A 63 1.64 -16.28 1.57
CA LEU A 63 0.25 -16.40 1.11
C LEU A 63 -0.42 -17.69 1.59
N VAL A 64 0.30 -18.82 1.52
CA VAL A 64 -0.19 -20.11 2.03
C VAL A 64 -0.40 -20.07 3.54
N ILE A 65 0.53 -19.48 4.28
CA ILE A 65 0.40 -19.33 5.74
C ILE A 65 -0.79 -18.41 6.09
N LEU A 66 -0.98 -17.33 5.34
CA LEU A 66 -2.12 -16.42 5.53
C LEU A 66 -3.45 -17.15 5.35
N PHE A 67 -3.61 -17.92 4.26
CA PHE A 67 -4.82 -18.69 4.03
C PHE A 67 -5.03 -19.78 5.09
N ALA A 68 -3.96 -20.44 5.53
CA ALA A 68 -4.03 -21.42 6.61
C ALA A 68 -4.48 -20.78 7.94
N LEU A 69 -3.98 -19.59 8.26
CA LEU A 69 -4.39 -18.82 9.45
C LEU A 69 -5.85 -18.38 9.39
N ILE A 70 -6.30 -17.88 8.23
CA ILE A 70 -7.71 -17.50 8.02
C ILE A 70 -8.60 -18.73 8.18
N ALA A 71 -8.25 -19.86 7.56
CA ALA A 71 -8.99 -21.10 7.68
C ALA A 71 -9.03 -21.63 9.13
N ALA A 72 -7.90 -21.56 9.85
CA ALA A 72 -7.82 -21.98 11.26
C ALA A 72 -8.64 -21.06 12.18
N LEU A 73 -8.58 -19.75 11.98
CA LEU A 73 -9.41 -18.78 12.71
C LEU A 73 -10.90 -19.01 12.44
N LEU A 74 -11.29 -19.23 11.18
CA LEU A 74 -12.67 -19.55 10.80
C LEU A 74 -13.13 -20.88 11.42
N TYR A 75 -12.26 -21.88 11.47
CA TYR A 75 -12.55 -23.17 12.11
C TYR A 75 -12.76 -23.01 13.62
N MET A 76 -11.88 -22.27 14.30
CA MET A 76 -11.97 -22.01 15.74
C MET A 76 -13.17 -21.10 16.10
N ARG A 77 -13.56 -20.17 15.23
CA ARG A 77 -14.73 -19.27 15.38
C ARG A 77 -16.03 -19.84 14.81
N ARG A 78 -16.07 -21.12 14.39
CA ARG A 78 -17.25 -21.73 13.72
C ARG A 78 -18.56 -21.64 14.51
N ASN A 79 -18.50 -21.53 15.84
CA ASN A 79 -19.69 -21.39 16.68
C ASN A 79 -20.24 -19.95 16.75
N ASN A 80 -19.56 -18.96 16.16
CA ASN A 80 -19.88 -17.53 16.28
C ASN A 80 -19.91 -16.83 14.91
N LEU A 81 -20.42 -17.54 13.90
CA LEU A 81 -20.48 -17.12 12.48
C LEU A 81 -21.41 -15.93 12.20
N ASP A 82 -22.11 -15.40 13.21
CA ASP A 82 -23.00 -14.23 13.08
C ASP A 82 -22.28 -13.00 12.48
N PHE A 83 -20.97 -12.85 12.75
CA PHE A 83 -20.17 -11.77 12.15
C PHE A 83 -20.00 -11.91 10.63
N MET A 84 -19.97 -13.15 10.10
CA MET A 84 -19.86 -13.41 8.66
C MET A 84 -21.19 -13.26 7.92
N TYR A 85 -22.33 -13.40 8.59
CA TYR A 85 -23.64 -13.17 7.97
C TYR A 85 -24.08 -11.70 8.03
N ASN A 86 -23.48 -10.90 8.92
CA ASN A 86 -23.79 -9.49 9.06
C ASN A 86 -23.30 -8.68 7.84
N LYS A 87 -24.21 -8.08 7.06
CA LYS A 87 -23.84 -7.25 5.89
C LYS A 87 -23.05 -5.99 6.28
N THR A 88 -23.24 -5.47 7.49
CA THR A 88 -22.55 -4.26 7.96
C THR A 88 -21.05 -4.50 8.20
N SER A 89 -20.66 -5.70 8.64
CA SER A 89 -19.24 -6.04 8.83
C SER A 89 -18.51 -6.10 7.48
N TRP A 90 -19.13 -6.70 6.46
CA TRP A 90 -18.61 -6.70 5.09
C TRP A 90 -18.53 -5.31 4.48
N GLY A 91 -19.54 -4.46 4.73
CA GLY A 91 -19.49 -3.05 4.35
C GLY A 91 -18.32 -2.31 5.00
N LEU A 92 -18.11 -2.51 6.30
CA LEU A 92 -16.98 -1.91 7.03
C LEU A 92 -15.62 -2.41 6.50
N ALA A 93 -15.49 -3.72 6.27
CA ALA A 93 -14.27 -4.31 5.71
C ALA A 93 -13.95 -3.76 4.31
N ALA A 94 -14.97 -3.64 3.45
CA ALA A 94 -14.82 -3.06 2.12
C ALA A 94 -14.39 -1.58 2.20
N MET A 95 -15.00 -0.79 3.10
CA MET A 95 -14.59 0.61 3.32
C MET A 95 -13.13 0.71 3.78
N CYS A 96 -12.69 -0.14 4.72
CA CYS A 96 -11.29 -0.17 5.17
C CYS A 96 -10.31 -0.42 4.01
N ILE A 97 -10.64 -1.35 3.11
CA ILE A 97 -9.82 -1.64 1.93
C ILE A 97 -9.77 -0.41 0.99
N VAL A 98 -10.93 0.21 0.72
CA VAL A 98 -10.99 1.41 -0.13
C VAL A 98 -10.11 2.52 0.43
N PHE A 99 -10.17 2.82 1.74
CA PHE A 99 -9.33 3.85 2.36
C PHE A 99 -7.83 3.52 2.32
N ALA A 100 -7.47 2.26 2.54
CA ALA A 100 -6.09 1.82 2.42
C ALA A 100 -5.56 2.01 0.99
N MET A 101 -6.37 1.70 -0.01
CA MET A 101 -5.95 1.81 -1.41
C MET A 101 -5.93 3.26 -1.92
N THR A 102 -6.91 4.10 -1.55
CA THR A 102 -7.00 5.49 -2.01
C THR A 102 -5.94 6.41 -1.40
N SER A 103 -5.43 6.09 -0.20
CA SER A 103 -4.42 6.90 0.50
C SER A 103 -2.99 6.75 -0.04
N GLY A 104 -2.73 5.76 -0.91
CA GLY A 104 -1.41 5.53 -1.48
C GLY A 104 -0.56 4.48 -0.76
N GLN A 105 -1.17 3.52 -0.04
CA GLN A 105 -0.43 2.41 0.59
C GLN A 105 0.39 1.59 -0.41
N MET A 106 -0.07 1.46 -1.66
CA MET A 106 0.71 0.80 -2.71
C MET A 106 1.98 1.57 -3.08
N TRP A 107 1.94 2.91 -3.05
CA TRP A 107 3.13 3.72 -3.30
C TRP A 107 4.18 3.51 -2.20
N ASN A 108 3.72 3.45 -0.94
CA ASN A 108 4.58 3.11 0.19
C ASN A 108 5.20 1.71 0.05
N HIS A 109 4.42 0.73 -0.41
CA HIS A 109 4.90 -0.64 -0.60
C HIS A 109 5.97 -0.75 -1.70
N ILE A 110 5.84 -0.02 -2.81
CA ILE A 110 6.79 -0.10 -3.93
C ILE A 110 8.08 0.64 -3.62
N ARG A 111 8.00 1.84 -3.04
CA ARG A 111 9.16 2.73 -2.87
C ARG A 111 9.79 2.70 -1.47
N GLY A 112 9.09 2.19 -0.46
CA GLY A 112 9.60 2.10 0.91
C GLY A 112 10.14 3.43 1.47
N PRO A 113 9.36 4.54 1.42
CA PRO A 113 9.82 5.83 1.93
C PRO A 113 10.18 5.75 3.43
N PRO A 114 11.07 6.62 3.93
CA PRO A 114 11.31 6.71 5.37
C PRO A 114 10.03 7.14 6.10
N PHE A 115 9.86 6.68 7.35
CA PHE A 115 8.69 6.98 8.17
C PHE A 115 8.54 8.49 8.45
N MET A 116 9.65 9.16 8.75
CA MET A 116 9.75 10.60 8.95
C MET A 116 11.15 11.07 8.53
N HIS A 117 11.27 12.29 8.02
CA HIS A 117 12.55 12.92 7.76
C HIS A 117 12.83 13.98 8.83
N ARG A 118 13.98 13.87 9.51
CA ARG A 118 14.46 14.90 10.45
C ARG A 118 15.29 15.91 9.66
N SER A 119 14.89 17.17 9.65
CA SER A 119 15.70 18.23 9.05
C SER A 119 17.00 18.41 9.84
N SER A 120 18.11 18.75 9.17
CA SER A 120 19.42 19.05 9.81
C SER A 120 19.36 20.16 10.86
N ARG A 121 18.28 20.96 10.91
CA ARG A 121 18.03 21.99 11.93
C ARG A 121 17.19 21.53 13.13
N GLY A 122 16.92 20.23 13.26
CA GLY A 122 16.15 19.68 14.39
C GLY A 122 14.62 19.81 14.27
N SER A 123 14.10 20.37 13.18
CA SER A 123 12.66 20.35 12.89
C SER A 123 12.25 19.00 12.26
N VAL A 124 11.27 18.33 12.89
CA VAL A 124 10.70 17.08 12.38
C VAL A 124 9.67 17.45 11.31
N GLY A 125 9.98 17.16 10.04
CA GLY A 125 9.07 17.39 8.92
C GLY A 125 8.13 16.19 8.77
N TYR A 126 6.86 16.35 9.14
CA TYR A 126 5.83 15.32 8.98
C TYR A 126 5.25 15.25 7.56
N ILE A 127 5.50 16.28 6.73
CA ILE A 127 5.00 16.40 5.36
C ILE A 127 6.18 16.69 4.43
N HIS A 128 6.28 15.93 3.35
CA HIS A 128 7.29 16.04 2.31
C HIS A 128 7.00 17.27 1.45
N GLY A 129 7.94 18.20 1.36
CA GLY A 129 7.78 19.46 0.62
C GLY A 129 7.74 19.33 -0.92
N SER A 130 7.67 18.11 -1.45
CA SER A 130 7.61 17.85 -2.90
C SER A 130 6.42 16.95 -3.22
N SER A 131 5.74 17.24 -4.32
CA SER A 131 4.61 16.48 -4.83
C SER A 131 4.97 15.06 -5.30
N GLY A 132 6.24 14.80 -5.62
CA GLY A 132 6.71 13.49 -6.09
C GLY A 132 7.07 12.49 -4.99
N GLY A 133 7.15 12.92 -3.72
CA GLY A 133 7.48 12.10 -2.57
C GLY A 133 6.35 12.05 -1.55
N GLN A 134 6.24 10.98 -0.77
CA GLN A 134 5.24 10.81 0.28
C GLN A 134 5.89 10.11 1.48
N PHE A 135 5.55 10.54 2.69
CA PHE A 135 5.92 9.82 3.91
C PHE A 135 4.83 8.85 4.33
N ILE A 136 5.21 7.80 5.07
CA ILE A 136 4.25 6.84 5.61
C ILE A 136 3.24 7.54 6.54
N VAL A 137 3.71 8.51 7.32
CA VAL A 137 2.85 9.33 8.21
C VAL A 137 1.82 10.14 7.43
N GLU A 138 2.18 10.70 6.26
CA GLU A 138 1.23 11.42 5.40
C GLU A 138 0.07 10.52 4.98
N THR A 139 0.36 9.26 4.62
CA THR A 139 -0.67 8.29 4.23
C THR A 139 -1.68 8.08 5.37
N TYR A 140 -1.21 7.92 6.61
CA TYR A 140 -2.10 7.75 7.76
C TYR A 140 -2.96 8.99 8.03
N ILE A 141 -2.38 10.19 7.90
CA ILE A 141 -3.14 11.44 8.02
C ILE A 141 -4.25 11.49 6.96
N VAL A 142 -3.93 11.17 5.71
CA VAL A 142 -4.91 11.15 4.60
C VAL A 142 -6.00 10.10 4.82
N ILE A 143 -5.68 8.92 5.36
CA ILE A 143 -6.69 7.90 5.72
C ILE A 143 -7.67 8.48 6.74
N VAL A 144 -7.17 9.05 7.84
CA VAL A 144 -8.02 9.60 8.91
C VAL A 144 -8.93 10.71 8.40
N LEU A 145 -8.40 11.63 7.57
CA LEU A 145 -9.18 12.70 6.97
C LEU A 145 -10.30 12.17 6.07
N ASN A 146 -10.01 11.18 5.21
CA ASN A 146 -11.03 10.58 4.35
C ASN A 146 -12.10 9.82 5.13
N VAL A 147 -11.71 9.07 6.17
CA VAL A 147 -12.64 8.37 7.06
C VAL A 147 -13.58 9.38 7.74
N ALA A 148 -13.06 10.48 8.26
CA ALA A 148 -13.87 11.51 8.91
C ALA A 148 -14.89 12.15 7.96
N ILE A 149 -14.50 12.42 6.70
CA ILE A 149 -15.42 12.94 5.67
C ILE A 149 -16.53 11.92 5.39
N VAL A 150 -16.19 10.64 5.21
CA VAL A 150 -17.18 9.59 4.94
C VAL A 150 -18.13 9.40 6.13
N ILE A 151 -17.64 9.45 7.36
CA ILE A 151 -18.49 9.42 8.56
C ILE A 151 -19.47 10.60 8.55
N GLY A 152 -19.00 11.81 8.23
CA GLY A 152 -19.87 12.98 8.07
C GLY A 152 -20.96 12.77 6.99
N MET A 153 -20.61 12.15 5.87
CA MET A 153 -21.56 11.80 4.81
C MET A 153 -22.57 10.71 5.23
N ILE A 154 -22.13 9.70 5.98
CA ILE A 154 -23.02 8.66 6.52
C ILE A 154 -24.03 9.28 7.49
N LEU A 155 -23.58 10.17 8.38
CA LEU A 155 -24.46 10.89 9.31
C LEU A 155 -25.51 11.75 8.57
N LEU A 156 -25.11 12.41 7.48
CA LEU A 156 -26.05 13.16 6.62
C LEU A 156 -27.08 12.25 5.96
N HIS A 157 -26.65 11.08 5.48
CA HIS A 157 -27.54 10.11 4.87
C HIS A 157 -28.53 9.53 5.88
N GLU A 158 -28.06 9.17 7.07
CA GLU A 158 -28.90 8.67 8.15
C GLU A 158 -29.89 9.74 8.64
N ALA A 159 -29.45 11.00 8.74
CA ALA A 159 -30.35 12.11 9.03
C ALA A 159 -31.45 12.26 7.96
N ALA A 160 -31.12 12.12 6.68
CA ALA A 160 -32.11 12.20 5.60
C ALA A 160 -33.09 11.02 5.60
N ALA A 161 -32.62 9.80 5.88
CA ALA A 161 -33.44 8.59 5.94
C ALA A 161 -34.29 8.49 7.22
N SER A 162 -33.86 9.14 8.30
CA SER A 162 -34.56 9.13 9.58
C SER A 162 -35.94 9.78 9.48
N ARG A 163 -36.99 9.00 9.75
CA ARG A 163 -38.39 9.45 9.85
C ARG A 163 -38.82 9.82 11.28
N GLY A 164 -37.88 9.88 12.22
CA GLY A 164 -38.14 10.19 13.62
C GLY A 164 -38.33 11.69 13.91
N ASP A 165 -38.07 12.07 15.17
CA ASP A 165 -38.22 13.45 15.65
C ASP A 165 -37.50 14.49 14.79
N SER A 166 -38.25 15.50 14.35
CA SER A 166 -37.73 16.62 13.54
C SER A 166 -36.53 17.33 14.16
N LYS A 167 -36.47 17.42 15.50
CA LYS A 167 -35.34 18.05 16.21
C LYS A 167 -34.06 17.21 16.11
N LYS A 168 -34.14 15.89 16.36
CA LYS A 168 -32.99 14.98 16.28
C LYS A 168 -32.42 14.94 14.87
N ARG A 169 -33.30 14.87 13.86
CA ARG A 169 -32.91 14.91 12.45
C ARG A 169 -32.13 16.18 12.10
N LYS A 170 -32.63 17.36 12.51
CA LYS A 170 -31.95 18.64 12.25
C LYS A 170 -30.57 18.68 12.89
N ILE A 171 -30.45 18.23 14.14
CA ILE A 171 -29.16 18.20 14.85
C ILE A 171 -28.16 17.27 14.13
N MET A 172 -28.58 16.05 13.77
CA MET A 172 -27.71 15.12 13.04
C MET A 172 -27.28 15.67 11.68
N ALA A 173 -28.19 16.32 10.94
CA ALA A 173 -27.86 16.94 9.66
C ALA A 173 -26.86 18.09 9.81
N ILE A 174 -27.03 18.97 10.81
CA ILE A 174 -26.12 20.09 11.06
C ILE A 174 -24.73 19.57 11.47
N ILE A 175 -24.67 18.58 12.35
CA ILE A 175 -23.41 17.96 12.78
C ILE A 175 -22.71 17.30 11.58
N GLY A 176 -23.43 16.51 10.78
CA GLY A 176 -22.87 15.88 9.58
C GLY A 176 -22.31 16.89 8.59
N LEU A 177 -23.05 17.98 8.35
CA LEU A 177 -22.60 19.06 7.47
C LEU A 177 -21.34 19.77 8.00
N ALA A 178 -21.30 20.07 9.30
CA ALA A 178 -20.15 20.71 9.94
C ALA A 178 -18.89 19.83 9.86
N VAL A 179 -19.03 18.53 10.14
CA VAL A 179 -17.94 17.55 10.04
C VAL A 179 -17.40 17.51 8.61
N VAL A 180 -18.26 17.34 7.60
CA VAL A 180 -17.83 17.31 6.19
C VAL A 180 -17.11 18.61 5.82
N ALA A 181 -17.66 19.78 6.16
CA ALA A 181 -17.07 21.07 5.83
C ALA A 181 -15.68 21.27 6.46
N ILE A 182 -15.51 20.91 7.73
CA ILE A 182 -14.25 21.07 8.46
C ILE A 182 -13.18 20.12 7.91
N PHE A 183 -13.46 18.82 7.83
CA PHE A 183 -12.46 17.84 7.40
C PHE A 183 -12.12 17.95 5.91
N PHE A 184 -13.08 18.34 5.07
CA PHE A 184 -12.81 18.65 3.67
C PHE A 184 -11.88 19.87 3.53
N SER A 185 -12.06 20.89 4.37
CA SER A 185 -11.16 22.05 4.42
C SER A 185 -9.75 21.67 4.85
N LEU A 186 -9.61 20.81 5.86
CA LEU A 186 -8.31 20.31 6.31
C LEU A 186 -7.61 19.49 5.22
N LEU A 187 -8.36 18.66 4.49
CA LEU A 187 -7.83 17.89 3.36
C LEU A 187 -7.29 18.83 2.27
N LEU A 188 -8.03 19.88 1.91
CA LEU A 188 -7.56 20.89 0.94
C LEU A 188 -6.32 21.65 1.43
N SER A 189 -6.24 21.95 2.73
CA SER A 189 -5.05 22.62 3.32
C SER A 189 -3.80 21.72 3.22
N VAL A 190 -3.91 20.43 3.58
CA VAL A 190 -2.80 19.47 3.42
C VAL A 190 -2.41 19.31 1.94
N PHE A 191 -3.40 19.29 1.04
CA PHE A 191 -3.13 19.21 -0.40
C PHE A 191 -2.36 20.44 -0.92
N ARG A 192 -2.75 21.65 -0.50
CA ARG A 192 -2.06 22.91 -0.86
C ARG A 192 -0.61 22.96 -0.37
N MET A 193 -0.33 22.43 0.81
CA MET A 193 1.05 22.35 1.31
C MET A 193 1.97 21.59 0.35
N LYS A 194 1.42 20.60 -0.36
CA LYS A 194 2.15 19.75 -1.32
C LYS A 194 2.11 20.30 -2.75
N ALA A 195 1.03 20.99 -3.13
CA ALA A 195 0.85 21.64 -4.42
C ALA A 195 0.75 23.17 -4.23
N GLN A 196 1.91 23.84 -4.12
CA GLN A 196 1.99 25.28 -3.85
C GLN A 196 1.32 26.18 -4.91
N GLY A 197 1.03 25.64 -6.10
CA GLY A 197 0.29 26.33 -7.15
C GLY A 197 -1.23 26.28 -7.02
N TYR A 198 -1.81 25.65 -5.99
CA TYR A 198 -3.27 25.49 -5.88
C TYR A 198 -3.95 26.71 -5.24
N PRO A 199 -4.83 27.46 -5.94
CA PRO A 199 -5.33 28.75 -5.48
C PRO A 199 -6.62 28.68 -4.62
N TYR A 200 -7.32 27.55 -4.54
CA TYR A 200 -8.66 27.46 -3.92
C TYR A 200 -8.68 26.94 -2.48
N SER A 201 -9.24 27.72 -1.55
CA SER A 201 -9.34 27.41 -0.11
C SER A 201 -10.81 27.46 0.25
N PHE A 202 -11.27 26.48 1.03
CA PHE A 202 -12.64 26.50 1.51
C PHE A 202 -12.76 27.31 2.81
N LEU A 203 -12.16 26.83 3.91
CA LEU A 203 -12.33 27.45 5.24
C LEU A 203 -11.02 27.79 5.96
N PHE A 204 -9.97 26.99 5.74
CA PHE A 204 -8.63 27.22 6.29
C PHE A 204 -7.62 27.45 5.17
N LYS A 205 -6.61 28.28 5.45
CA LYS A 205 -5.51 28.57 4.54
C LYS A 205 -4.34 27.63 4.82
#